data_AF-A0A7J3SK40-F1
#
_entry.id   AF-A0A7J3SK40-F1
#
_cell.length_a   1.000
_cell.length_b   1.000
_cell.length_c   1.000
_cell.angle_alpha   90.00
_cell.angle_beta   90.00
_cell.angle_gamma   90.00
#
_symmetry.space_group_name_H-M   'P 1'
#
loop_
_entity.id
_entity.type
_entity.pdbx_description
1 polymer ?
#
loop_
_entity_poly.entity_id
_entity_poly.type
_entity_poly.pdbx_seq_one_letter_code
_entity_poly.pdbx_strand_id
1 'polypeptide(L)'
;MNQALQCVNVPIFPNIKTRFFFTLSSKRLSFSPNDIVLEAEAPSSLIASCSHAAKAAEEAVRAIATGDSLRNMKLEFLRRLTARRQIKEVESMIEKSKDDFCYAYVHSVRIETEVNPCHYGEHALELILGDAPELKALGVDGLLSAVALTAIGRWIEHRRF
;
A
#
# COMPACT_ATOMS: atom_id res chain seq x y z
N MET A 1 21.22 8.04 10.48
CA MET A 1 21.58 7.86 9.06
C MET A 1 20.33 7.45 8.32
N ASN A 2 19.60 8.40 7.72
CA ASN A 2 18.38 8.12 6.96
C ASN A 2 18.75 7.81 5.51
N GLN A 3 19.06 6.55 5.21
CA GLN A 3 18.88 6.08 3.84
C GLN A 3 17.38 6.05 3.61
N ALA A 4 16.85 7.05 2.91
CA ALA A 4 15.50 6.98 2.40
C ALA A 4 15.46 5.76 1.45
N LEU A 5 14.89 4.65 1.92
CA LEU A 5 14.81 3.41 1.16
C LEU A 5 14.06 3.71 -0.15
N GLN A 6 14.77 3.62 -1.27
CA GLN A 6 14.18 3.81 -2.59
C GLN A 6 13.16 2.70 -2.83
N CYS A 7 11.90 3.08 -3.06
CA CYS A 7 10.81 2.17 -3.31
C CYS A 7 10.59 2.04 -4.82
N VAL A 8 11.47 1.30 -5.50
CA VAL A 8 11.44 1.15 -6.96
C VAL A 8 11.51 -0.32 -7.35
N ASN A 9 10.69 -0.73 -8.32
CA ASN A 9 10.67 -2.10 -8.84
C ASN A 9 10.53 -3.19 -7.76
N VAL A 10 9.82 -2.90 -6.68
CA VAL A 10 9.54 -3.87 -5.62
C VAL A 10 8.63 -4.96 -6.19
N PRO A 11 9.07 -6.23 -6.24
CA PRO A 11 8.26 -7.27 -6.85
C PRO A 11 7.02 -7.54 -5.99
N ILE A 12 5.86 -7.60 -6.64
CA ILE A 12 4.59 -8.00 -6.02
C ILE A 12 3.95 -9.13 -6.82
N PHE A 13 3.19 -9.98 -6.15
CA PHE A 13 2.59 -11.19 -6.70
C PHE A 13 1.11 -11.29 -6.34
N PRO A 14 0.22 -10.60 -7.09
CA PRO A 14 -1.23 -10.66 -6.84
C PRO A 14 -1.79 -12.08 -6.89
N ASN A 15 -1.14 -12.97 -7.65
CA ASN A 15 -1.37 -14.40 -7.64
C ASN A 15 -0.06 -15.14 -8.01
N ILE A 16 -0.04 -16.47 -7.85
CA ILE A 16 1.16 -17.31 -8.04
C ILE A 16 1.76 -17.20 -9.46
N LYS A 17 0.97 -16.85 -10.47
CA LYS A 17 1.39 -16.81 -11.88
C LYS A 17 1.72 -15.41 -12.39
N THR A 18 1.43 -14.37 -11.61
CA THR A 18 1.55 -12.99 -12.07
C THR A 18 2.55 -12.25 -11.20
N ARG A 19 3.62 -11.76 -11.83
CA ARG A 19 4.59 -10.87 -11.21
C ARG A 19 4.42 -9.46 -11.76
N PHE A 20 4.31 -8.50 -10.86
CA PHE A 20 4.33 -7.07 -11.18
C PHE A 20 5.40 -6.35 -10.37
N PHE A 21 5.62 -5.08 -10.71
CA PHE A 21 6.63 -4.23 -10.10
C PHE A 21 5.97 -2.99 -9.50
N PHE A 22 6.10 -2.85 -8.20
CA PHE A 22 5.62 -1.70 -7.44
C PHE A 22 6.70 -0.63 -7.32
N THR A 23 6.28 0.61 -7.51
CA THR A 23 7.11 1.80 -7.31
C THR A 23 6.32 2.84 -6.51
N LEU A 24 7.00 3.52 -5.58
CA LEU A 24 6.46 4.64 -4.84
C LEU A 24 7.40 5.84 -4.98
N SER A 25 6.85 6.99 -5.33
CA SER A 25 7.61 8.24 -5.52
C SER A 25 6.87 9.42 -4.89
N SER A 26 7.58 10.36 -4.27
CA SER A 26 7.00 11.64 -3.81
C SER A 26 6.71 12.61 -4.95
N LYS A 27 7.20 12.32 -6.17
CA LYS A 27 6.87 13.07 -7.38
C LYS A 27 6.13 12.19 -8.37
N ARG A 28 5.18 12.79 -9.07
CA ARG A 28 4.47 12.13 -10.16
C ARG A 28 5.46 11.76 -11.27
N LEU A 29 5.36 10.52 -11.73
CA LEU A 29 6.13 9.98 -12.84
C LEU A 29 5.21 9.82 -14.05
N SER A 30 5.79 9.93 -15.25
CA SER A 30 5.06 9.81 -16.51
C SER A 30 5.42 8.49 -17.15
N PHE A 31 4.41 7.63 -17.36
CA PHE A 31 4.56 6.35 -18.04
C PHE A 31 3.53 6.20 -19.15
N SER A 32 3.80 5.28 -20.09
CA SER A 32 2.79 4.86 -21.06
C SER A 32 1.60 4.21 -20.33
N PRO A 33 0.34 4.58 -20.63
CA PRO A 33 -0.83 4.01 -19.96
C PRO A 33 -0.91 2.48 -20.04
N ASN A 34 -0.38 1.88 -21.12
CA ASN A 34 -0.40 0.44 -21.34
C ASN A 34 0.49 -0.35 -20.35
N ASP A 35 1.45 0.33 -19.72
CA ASP A 35 2.41 -0.28 -18.80
C ASP A 35 1.97 -0.13 -17.34
N ILE A 36 0.89 0.60 -17.08
CA ILE A 36 0.34 0.85 -15.74
C ILE A 36 -0.80 -0.12 -15.46
N VAL A 37 -0.60 -0.96 -14.45
CA VAL A 37 -1.66 -1.77 -13.85
C VAL A 37 -2.43 -0.94 -12.83
N LEU A 38 -1.72 -0.16 -12.00
CA LEU A 38 -2.27 0.68 -10.95
C LEU A 38 -1.53 2.02 -10.93
N GLU A 39 -2.25 3.13 -10.89
CA GLU A 39 -1.75 4.46 -10.52
C GLU A 39 -2.64 4.99 -9.40
N ALA A 40 -2.04 5.35 -8.28
CA ALA A 40 -2.76 5.91 -7.15
C ALA A 40 -1.93 6.97 -6.44
N GLU A 41 -2.62 7.98 -5.95
CA GLU A 41 -2.05 9.00 -5.09
C GLU A 41 -2.54 8.74 -3.66
N ALA A 42 -1.63 8.75 -2.69
CA ALA A 42 -1.90 8.49 -1.29
C ALA A 42 -1.17 9.49 -0.39
N PRO A 43 -1.82 10.04 0.65
CA PRO A 43 -1.13 10.82 1.65
C PRO A 43 0.02 10.04 2.29
N SER A 44 1.18 10.68 2.41
CA SER A 44 2.38 10.10 3.03
C SER A 44 2.14 9.62 4.46
N SER A 45 1.28 10.30 5.22
CA SER A 45 0.89 9.95 6.58
C SER A 45 0.11 8.63 6.70
N LEU A 46 -0.46 8.13 5.60
CA LEU A 46 -1.13 6.82 5.55
C LEU A 46 -0.18 5.68 5.15
N ILE A 47 1.09 5.99 4.90
CA ILE A 47 2.09 5.02 4.47
C ILE A 47 3.12 4.84 5.58
N ALA A 48 3.11 3.65 6.22
CA ALA A 48 4.09 3.29 7.22
C ALA A 48 5.47 2.91 6.64
N SER A 49 5.51 2.35 5.43
CA SER A 49 6.74 1.96 4.74
C SER A 49 6.49 1.63 3.27
N CYS A 50 7.56 1.48 2.49
CA CYS A 50 7.51 0.94 1.13
C CYS A 50 6.87 -0.46 1.08
N SER A 51 7.26 -1.37 1.98
CA SER A 51 6.71 -2.73 2.03
C SER A 51 5.22 -2.75 2.34
N HIS A 52 4.77 -1.90 3.27
CA HIS A 52 3.36 -1.70 3.56
C HIS A 52 2.58 -1.29 2.31
N ALA A 53 3.08 -0.27 1.58
CA ALA A 53 2.42 0.21 0.37
C ALA A 53 2.44 -0.82 -0.78
N ALA A 54 3.58 -1.47 -1.02
CA ALA A 54 3.72 -2.51 -2.03
C ALA A 54 2.70 -3.63 -1.81
N LYS A 55 2.52 -4.00 -0.54
CA LYS A 55 1.61 -5.07 -0.18
C LYS A 55 0.14 -4.66 -0.29
N ALA A 56 -0.21 -3.43 0.10
CA ALA A 56 -1.54 -2.87 -0.13
C ALA A 56 -1.89 -2.84 -1.63
N ALA A 57 -0.92 -2.50 -2.48
CA ALA A 57 -1.08 -2.52 -3.94
C ALA A 57 -1.27 -3.95 -4.48
N GLU A 58 -0.49 -4.92 -4.02
CA GLU A 58 -0.64 -6.34 -4.38
C GLU A 58 -2.05 -6.85 -4.09
N GLU A 59 -2.55 -6.54 -2.90
CA GLU A 59 -3.88 -6.94 -2.46
C GLU A 59 -5.00 -6.27 -3.26
N ALA A 60 -4.84 -4.98 -3.59
CA ALA A 60 -5.80 -4.24 -4.39
C ALA A 60 -5.87 -4.78 -5.82
N VAL A 61 -4.72 -5.01 -6.46
CA VAL A 61 -4.64 -5.62 -7.79
C VAL A 61 -5.26 -7.02 -7.79
N ARG A 62 -4.98 -7.83 -6.76
CA ARG A 62 -5.59 -9.17 -6.61
C ARG A 62 -7.11 -9.08 -6.55
N ALA A 63 -7.65 -8.23 -5.67
CA ALA A 63 -9.10 -8.12 -5.45
C ALA A 63 -9.86 -7.65 -6.70
N ILE A 64 -9.23 -6.81 -7.52
CA ILE A 64 -9.82 -6.34 -8.78
C ILE A 64 -9.76 -7.45 -9.83
N ALA A 65 -8.63 -8.15 -9.94
CA ALA A 65 -8.47 -9.27 -10.88
C ALA A 65 -9.44 -10.44 -10.59
N THR A 66 -9.81 -10.67 -9.33
CA THR A 66 -10.77 -11.71 -8.92
C THR A 66 -12.23 -11.27 -8.94
N GLY A 67 -12.51 -9.99 -9.20
CA GLY A 67 -13.87 -9.44 -9.14
C GLY A 67 -14.42 -9.24 -7.72
N ASP A 68 -13.59 -9.40 -6.68
CA ASP A 68 -13.97 -9.17 -5.28
C ASP A 68 -14.11 -7.67 -4.94
N SER A 69 -13.59 -6.80 -5.81
CA SER A 69 -13.76 -5.36 -5.74
C SER A 69 -14.60 -4.86 -6.92
N LEU A 70 -15.71 -4.20 -6.61
CA LEU A 70 -16.56 -3.51 -7.58
C LEU A 70 -16.11 -2.04 -7.83
N ARG A 71 -14.94 -1.64 -7.32
CA ARG A 71 -14.60 -0.22 -7.11
C ARG A 71 -13.29 0.19 -7.80
N ASN A 72 -13.14 1.51 -7.95
CA ASN A 72 -11.95 2.18 -8.47
C ASN A 72 -10.67 1.67 -7.79
N MET A 73 -9.65 1.38 -8.60
CA MET A 73 -8.36 0.87 -8.16
C MET A 73 -7.62 1.77 -7.17
N LYS A 74 -7.69 3.09 -7.36
CA LYS A 74 -7.13 4.07 -6.40
C LYS A 74 -7.78 3.90 -5.02
N LEU A 75 -9.11 3.79 -4.97
CA LEU A 75 -9.84 3.66 -3.72
C LEU A 75 -9.56 2.32 -3.03
N GLU A 76 -9.49 1.22 -3.78
CA GLU A 76 -9.19 -0.08 -3.18
C GLU A 76 -7.76 -0.12 -2.63
N PHE A 77 -6.78 0.49 -3.30
CA PHE A 77 -5.43 0.66 -2.76
C PHE A 77 -5.41 1.44 -1.44
N LEU A 78 -6.06 2.62 -1.41
CA LEU A 78 -6.13 3.47 -0.21
C LEU A 78 -6.86 2.77 0.94
N ARG A 79 -7.88 1.99 0.61
CA ARG A 79 -8.60 1.16 1.56
C ARG A 79 -7.69 0.08 2.14
N ARG A 80 -6.81 -0.55 1.37
CA ARG A 80 -5.83 -1.52 1.89
C ARG A 80 -4.72 -0.89 2.72
N LEU A 81 -4.26 0.31 2.36
CA LEU A 81 -3.33 1.09 3.19
C LEU A 81 -3.89 1.40 4.58
N THR A 82 -5.21 1.57 4.67
CA THR A 82 -5.92 1.95 5.91
C THR A 82 -6.61 0.75 6.55
N ALA A 83 -5.98 -0.42 6.51
CA ALA A 83 -6.49 -1.65 7.16
C ALA A 83 -7.94 -2.02 6.78
N ARG A 84 -8.33 -1.76 5.53
CA ARG A 84 -9.66 -2.05 4.96
C ARG A 84 -10.82 -1.25 5.54
N ARG A 85 -10.55 -0.07 6.12
CA ARG A 85 -11.56 0.88 6.63
C ARG A 85 -12.70 1.15 5.66
N GLN A 86 -13.81 1.64 6.18
CA GLN A 86 -14.94 1.99 5.33
C GLN A 86 -14.56 3.12 4.37
N ILE A 87 -15.09 3.07 3.14
CA ILE A 87 -14.77 4.07 2.08
C ILE A 87 -14.92 5.50 2.59
N LYS A 88 -16.03 5.80 3.28
CA LYS A 88 -16.33 7.14 3.80
C LYS A 88 -15.28 7.61 4.80
N GLU A 89 -14.72 6.69 5.60
CA GLU A 89 -13.61 7.02 6.51
C GLU A 89 -12.35 7.32 5.72
N VAL A 90 -12.03 6.50 4.72
CA VAL A 90 -10.85 6.69 3.85
C VAL A 90 -10.93 8.03 3.11
N GLU A 91 -12.08 8.36 2.53
CA GLU A 91 -12.33 9.65 1.88
C GLU A 91 -12.15 10.81 2.86
N SER A 92 -12.74 10.72 4.06
CA SER A 92 -12.57 11.74 5.09
C SER A 92 -11.12 11.91 5.53
N MET A 93 -10.34 10.83 5.62
CA MET A 93 -8.93 10.87 5.96
C MET A 93 -8.11 11.57 4.87
N ILE A 94 -8.42 11.32 3.59
CA ILE A 94 -7.76 11.99 2.46
C ILE A 94 -8.09 13.48 2.45
N GLU A 95 -9.35 13.85 2.62
CA GLU A 95 -9.80 15.25 2.64
C GLU A 95 -9.18 16.07 3.79
N LYS A 96 -8.96 15.43 4.94
CA LYS A 96 -8.37 16.07 6.12
C LYS A 96 -6.85 16.10 6.09
N SER A 97 -6.23 15.30 5.23
CA SER A 97 -4.77 15.25 5.11
C SER A 97 -4.24 16.59 4.59
N LYS A 98 -3.30 17.17 5.34
CA LYS A 98 -2.48 18.31 4.89
C LYS A 98 -1.08 17.88 4.46
N ASP A 99 -0.85 16.57 4.42
CA ASP A 99 0.46 15.99 4.19
C ASP A 99 0.81 15.95 2.70
N ASP A 100 2.10 15.82 2.43
CA ASP A 100 2.59 15.54 1.08
C ASP A 100 2.04 14.20 0.58
N PHE A 101 1.86 14.11 -0.73
CA PHE A 101 1.36 12.90 -1.37
C PHE A 101 2.49 12.05 -1.95
N CYS A 102 2.24 10.76 -1.96
CA CYS A 102 3.04 9.75 -2.63
C CYS A 102 2.25 9.15 -3.79
N TYR A 103 2.95 8.93 -4.89
CA TYR A 103 2.43 8.33 -6.11
C TYR A 103 2.87 6.88 -6.17
N ALA A 104 1.89 5.98 -6.05
CA ALA A 104 2.03 4.55 -6.12
C ALA A 104 1.75 4.08 -7.55
N TYR A 105 2.64 3.25 -8.06
CA TYR A 105 2.52 2.65 -9.39
C TYR A 105 2.72 1.14 -9.31
N VAL A 106 1.93 0.39 -10.07
CA VAL A 106 2.18 -1.02 -10.36
C VAL A 106 2.33 -1.17 -11.85
N HIS A 107 3.41 -1.83 -12.27
CA HIS A 107 3.75 -2.07 -13.66
C HIS A 107 3.88 -3.55 -13.98
N SER A 108 3.58 -3.90 -15.23
CA SER A 108 3.82 -5.25 -15.77
C SER A 108 5.30 -5.55 -15.97
N VAL A 109 6.10 -4.50 -16.20
CA VAL A 109 7.54 -4.56 -16.44
C VAL A 109 8.30 -3.69 -15.44
N ARG A 110 9.61 -3.94 -15.33
CA ARG A 110 10.48 -3.05 -14.54
C ARG A 110 10.57 -1.70 -15.22
N ILE A 111 10.60 -0.65 -14.42
CA ILE A 111 10.84 0.71 -14.89
C ILE A 111 12.30 1.10 -14.72
N GLU A 112 12.82 1.88 -15.66
CA GLU A 112 14.14 2.50 -15.59
C GLU A 112 13.94 4.00 -15.36
N THR A 113 13.58 4.36 -14.15
CA THR A 113 13.26 5.75 -13.80
C THR A 113 13.79 6.07 -12.41
N GLU A 114 14.37 7.26 -12.25
CA GLU A 114 14.78 7.77 -10.96
C GLU A 114 13.55 8.17 -10.14
N VAL A 115 13.48 7.67 -8.91
CA VAL A 115 12.35 7.90 -8.01
C VAL A 115 12.76 8.82 -6.88
N ASN A 116 11.86 9.73 -6.50
CA ASN A 116 12.07 10.57 -5.34
C ASN A 116 11.48 9.82 -4.14
N PRO A 117 12.26 9.53 -3.09
CA PRO A 117 11.74 8.74 -1.97
C PRO A 117 10.59 9.48 -1.29
N CYS A 118 9.66 8.69 -0.76
CA CYS A 118 8.58 9.18 0.07
C CYS A 118 9.02 9.35 1.52
N HIS A 119 8.45 10.36 2.18
CA HIS A 119 8.43 10.43 3.63
C HIS A 119 7.28 9.55 4.13
N TYR A 120 7.53 8.79 5.20
CA TYR A 120 6.54 7.91 5.81
C TYR A 120 6.12 8.52 7.15
N GLY A 121 4.83 8.46 7.47
CA GLY A 121 4.30 9.01 8.73
C GLY A 121 4.10 7.94 9.81
N GLU A 122 4.37 8.31 11.06
CA GLU A 122 4.07 7.46 12.23
C GLU A 122 2.57 7.19 12.39
N HIS A 123 1.72 8.10 11.91
CA HIS A 123 0.26 7.97 11.94
C HIS A 123 -0.25 6.68 11.26
N ALA A 124 0.42 6.24 10.19
CA ALA A 124 0.09 4.99 9.52
C ALA A 124 0.26 3.78 10.44
N LEU A 125 1.29 3.78 11.29
CA LEU A 125 1.51 2.71 12.27
C LEU A 125 0.43 2.73 13.35
N GLU A 126 0.02 3.91 13.81
CA GLU A 126 -1.07 4.05 14.79
C GLU A 126 -2.39 3.50 14.26
N LEU A 127 -2.72 3.78 13.00
CA LEU A 127 -3.94 3.26 12.35
C LEU A 127 -3.94 1.73 12.32
N ILE A 128 -2.81 1.13 11.94
CA ILE A 128 -2.63 -0.32 11.93
C ILE A 128 -2.74 -0.90 13.35
N LEU A 129 -2.10 -0.26 14.32
CA LEU A 129 -2.11 -0.69 15.73
C LEU A 129 -3.45 -0.47 16.44
N GLY A 130 -4.27 0.48 15.97
CA GLY A 130 -5.61 0.71 16.48
C GLY A 130 -6.54 -0.48 16.17
N ASP A 131 -6.39 -1.06 14.97
CA ASP A 131 -7.20 -2.19 14.52
C ASP A 131 -6.63 -3.55 14.94
N ALA A 132 -5.34 -3.61 15.32
CA ALA A 132 -4.66 -4.81 15.82
C ALA A 132 -3.75 -4.49 17.03
N PRO A 133 -4.32 -4.17 18.21
CA PRO A 133 -3.58 -3.74 19.39
C PRO A 133 -2.59 -4.78 19.91
N GLU A 134 -2.81 -6.06 19.64
CA GLU A 134 -1.90 -7.16 19.96
C GLU A 134 -0.53 -7.04 19.27
N LEU A 135 -0.46 -6.36 18.13
CA LEU A 135 0.79 -6.15 17.40
C LEU A 135 1.69 -5.10 18.06
N LYS A 136 1.19 -4.32 19.03
CA LYS A 136 2.00 -3.34 19.78
C LYS A 136 3.17 -4.00 20.51
N ALA A 137 3.03 -5.26 20.90
CA ALA A 137 4.07 -6.02 21.60
C ALA A 137 5.29 -6.36 20.71
N LEU A 138 5.17 -6.25 19.37
CA LEU A 138 6.22 -6.63 18.43
C LEU A 138 7.30 -5.54 18.25
N GLY A 139 7.09 -4.33 18.76
CA GLY A 139 7.93 -3.17 18.46
C GLY A 139 7.79 -2.69 17.01
N VAL A 140 8.43 -1.57 16.65
CA VAL A 140 8.25 -0.93 15.32
C VAL A 140 8.73 -1.83 14.18
N ASP A 141 9.92 -2.41 14.28
CA ASP A 141 10.48 -3.28 13.22
C ASP A 141 9.71 -4.60 13.07
N GLY A 142 9.26 -5.16 14.19
CA GLY A 142 8.40 -6.34 14.21
C GLY A 142 7.01 -6.04 13.66
N LEU A 143 6.48 -4.84 13.88
CA LEU A 143 5.21 -4.38 13.31
C LEU A 143 5.32 -4.13 11.80
N LEU A 144 6.38 -3.48 11.32
CA LEU A 144 6.62 -3.28 9.88
C LEU A 144 6.77 -4.61 9.15
N SER A 145 7.51 -5.55 9.76
CA SER A 145 7.65 -6.92 9.27
C SER A 145 6.33 -7.67 9.34
N ALA A 146 5.58 -7.54 10.44
CA ALA A 146 4.25 -8.11 10.58
C ALA A 146 3.33 -7.56 9.49
N VAL A 147 3.19 -6.25 9.31
CA VAL A 147 2.37 -5.64 8.24
C VAL A 147 2.74 -6.15 6.85
N ALA A 148 4.05 -6.30 6.57
CA ALA A 148 4.51 -6.88 5.32
C ALA A 148 4.12 -8.38 5.17
N LEU A 149 4.08 -9.12 6.28
CA LEU A 149 3.77 -10.56 6.35
C LEU A 149 2.28 -10.88 6.59
N THR A 150 1.52 -10.02 7.25
CA THR A 150 0.13 -10.23 7.71
C THR A 150 -0.88 -9.93 6.62
N ALA A 151 -0.54 -9.07 5.67
CA ALA A 151 -1.30 -9.00 4.42
C ALA A 151 -1.08 -10.24 3.51
N ILE A 152 -0.22 -11.22 3.90
CA ILE A 152 -0.13 -12.53 3.24
C ILE A 152 -1.14 -13.54 3.82
N GLY A 153 -1.83 -13.28 4.93
CA GLY A 153 -2.79 -14.27 5.43
C GLY A 153 -3.83 -13.70 6.38
N ARG A 154 -5.11 -13.72 5.95
CA ARG A 154 -6.29 -13.87 6.82
C ARG A 154 -6.19 -13.27 8.23
N TRP A 155 -6.49 -11.98 8.37
CA TRP A 155 -6.89 -11.38 9.65
C TRP A 155 -8.28 -10.81 9.39
N ILE A 156 -9.37 -11.57 9.37
CA ILE A 156 -9.85 -12.56 10.31
C ILE A 156 -10.70 -13.54 9.48
N GLU A 157 -10.28 -14.79 9.32
CA GLU A 157 -11.30 -15.84 9.18
C GLU A 157 -11.91 -16.02 10.56
N HIS A 158 -12.94 -15.24 10.87
CA HIS A 158 -13.93 -15.70 11.82
C HIS A 158 -14.58 -16.88 11.12
N ARG A 159 -14.06 -18.05 11.48
CA ARG A 159 -14.66 -19.34 11.24
C ARG A 159 -16.17 -19.19 11.44
N ARG A 160 -16.92 -19.42 10.38
CA ARG A 160 -18.26 -19.97 10.51
C ARG A 160 -18.10 -21.31 11.23
N PHE A 161 -18.45 -21.37 12.50
CA PHE A 161 -19.04 -22.52 13.17
C PHE A 161 -20.00 -21.99 14.22
#